data_AF-A0A4V2YGZ8-F1
#
_entry.id   AF-A0A4V2YGZ8-F1
#
_cell.length_a   1.000
_cell.length_b   1.000
_cell.length_c   1.000
_cell.angle_alpha   90.00
_cell.angle_beta   90.00
_cell.angle_gamma   90.00
#
_symmetry.space_group_name_H-M   'P 1'
#
loop_
_entity.id
_entity.type
_entity.pdbx_description
1 polymer ?
#
loop_
_entity_poly.entity_id
_entity_poly.type
_entity_poly.pdbx_seq_one_letter_code
_entity_poly.pdbx_strand_id
1 'polypeptide(L)'
;MLIVTTDGVAGYEIRSVLGEVLGSAVQADQGAAPQPGHGGSSATFRVTGEQPAAGLGAARREAVDRLGEEARRKGANTVVGMRFDTAAVGGGLEVCAYGTAVWAEPAQAQPRDQAPQKQQPHPQQQTQPPPYGDPQPGGPPMVARNLTMGLHDRPR
;
A
#
# COMPACT_ATOMS: atom_id res chain seq x y z
N MET A 1 14.96 9.57 -8.45
CA MET A 1 14.76 8.43 -7.55
C MET A 1 13.31 8.48 -7.11
N LEU A 2 12.61 7.34 -7.14
CA LEU A 2 11.20 7.31 -6.77
C LEU A 2 11.09 7.22 -5.24
N ILE A 3 10.29 8.09 -4.62
CA ILE A 3 10.03 8.06 -3.17
C ILE A 3 8.52 8.06 -3.01
N VAL A 4 7.99 7.05 -2.32
CA VAL A 4 6.55 6.88 -2.13
C VAL A 4 6.23 6.64 -0.67
N THR A 5 5.03 7.05 -0.28
CA THR A 5 4.48 6.79 1.05
C THR A 5 3.80 5.41 1.14
N THR A 6 3.51 4.78 0.01
CA THR A 6 2.98 3.41 -0.02
C THR A 6 4.08 2.40 0.29
N ASP A 7 3.71 1.23 0.82
CA ASP A 7 4.68 0.17 1.16
C ASP A 7 5.24 -0.54 -0.09
N GLY A 8 4.61 -0.33 -1.25
CA GLY A 8 5.08 -0.80 -2.55
C GLY A 8 4.71 0.16 -3.67
N VAL A 9 5.22 -0.12 -4.88
CA VAL A 9 4.98 0.71 -6.06
C VAL A 9 4.18 -0.11 -7.09
N ALA A 10 2.98 0.34 -7.43
CA ALA A 10 2.14 -0.35 -8.41
C ALA A 10 2.85 -0.44 -9.77
N GLY A 11 2.84 -1.63 -10.37
CA GLY A 11 3.55 -1.88 -11.63
C GLY A 11 5.06 -2.10 -11.46
N TYR A 12 5.56 -2.21 -10.23
CA TYR A 12 6.95 -2.56 -9.93
C TYR A 12 7.00 -3.72 -8.92
N GLU A 13 8.03 -4.57 -9.04
CA GLU A 13 8.39 -5.57 -8.05
C GLU A 13 9.63 -5.13 -7.28
N ILE A 14 9.59 -5.26 -5.95
CA ILE A 14 10.76 -5.04 -5.08
C ILE A 14 11.66 -6.28 -5.17
N ARG A 15 12.87 -6.12 -5.69
CA ARG A 15 13.87 -7.20 -5.81
C ARG A 15 14.70 -7.36 -4.56
N SER A 16 15.04 -6.27 -3.90
CA SER A 16 15.85 -6.28 -2.68
C SER A 16 15.52 -5.10 -1.78
N VAL A 17 15.65 -5.34 -0.48
CA VAL A 17 15.53 -4.33 0.58
C VAL A 17 16.94 -4.02 1.07
N LEU A 18 17.30 -2.74 1.06
CA LEU A 18 18.64 -2.23 1.33
C LEU A 18 18.73 -1.55 2.72
N GLY A 19 17.67 -1.66 3.51
CA GLY A 19 17.57 -1.13 4.87
C GLY A 19 16.77 0.17 4.98
N GLU A 20 16.69 0.68 6.19
CA GLU A 20 16.10 1.97 6.54
C GLU A 20 16.94 3.14 5.97
N VAL A 21 16.33 4.29 5.71
CA VAL A 21 17.02 5.53 5.35
C VAL A 21 16.35 6.71 6.05
N LEU A 22 17.15 7.73 6.34
CA LEU A 22 16.80 8.89 7.15
C LEU A 22 17.33 10.17 6.49
N GLY A 23 16.59 11.24 6.62
CA GLY A 23 17.04 12.57 6.23
C GLY A 23 16.38 13.60 7.11
N SER A 24 17.16 14.38 7.85
CA SER A 24 16.62 15.44 8.69
C SER A 24 17.07 16.82 8.23
N ALA A 25 16.22 17.80 8.47
CA ALA A 25 16.50 19.22 8.26
C ALA A 25 15.88 20.02 9.39
N VAL A 26 16.56 21.07 9.84
CA VAL A 26 16.10 21.91 10.94
C VAL A 26 15.67 23.25 10.39
N GLN A 27 14.42 23.61 10.64
CA GLN A 27 13.93 24.95 10.44
C GLN A 27 14.15 25.73 11.73
N ALA A 28 15.17 26.59 11.77
CA ALA A 28 15.28 27.56 12.84
C ALA A 28 14.11 28.56 12.75
N ASP A 29 13.52 28.94 13.88
CA ASP A 29 12.80 30.20 13.96
C ASP A 29 13.87 31.26 13.71
N GLN A 30 13.92 31.76 12.48
CA GLN A 30 14.70 32.96 12.20
C GLN A 30 13.99 34.08 12.93
N GLY A 31 14.30 34.22 14.22
CA GLY A 31 14.03 35.42 14.99
C GLY A 31 14.53 36.55 14.13
N ALA A 32 13.60 37.28 13.52
CA ALA A 32 13.89 38.39 12.67
C ALA A 32 14.75 39.34 13.49
N ALA A 33 16.07 39.36 13.26
CA ALA A 33 16.83 40.54 13.56
C ALA A 33 16.16 41.63 12.72
N PRO A 34 15.51 42.64 13.32
CA PRO A 34 14.89 43.69 12.54
C PRO A 34 16.01 44.33 11.74
N GLN A 35 16.00 44.17 10.42
CA GLN A 35 16.80 45.04 9.58
C GLN A 35 16.31 46.47 9.86
N PRO A 36 17.13 47.36 10.42
CA PRO A 36 16.70 48.72 10.65
C PRO A 36 16.65 49.42 9.29
N GLY A 37 15.46 49.52 8.68
CA GLY A 37 15.32 50.30 7.45
C GLY A 37 14.11 50.06 6.56
N HIS A 38 13.37 48.94 6.67
CA HIS A 38 12.26 48.68 5.76
C HIS A 38 10.92 49.10 6.37
N GLY A 39 10.72 50.41 6.41
CA GLY A 39 9.40 51.02 6.56
C GLY A 39 8.54 50.77 5.33
N GLY A 40 7.30 50.35 5.57
CA GLY A 40 6.21 50.38 4.60
C GLY A 40 5.96 49.04 3.89
N SER A 41 4.88 48.35 4.26
CA SER A 41 3.65 48.39 3.46
C SER A 41 2.60 47.42 4.01
N SER A 42 1.41 47.97 4.22
CA SER A 42 0.09 47.31 4.19
C SER A 42 -0.17 46.14 5.16
N ALA A 43 -0.66 46.52 6.33
CA ALA A 43 -1.62 45.74 7.11
C ALA A 43 -2.97 45.65 6.37
N THR A 44 -3.01 44.93 5.25
CA THR A 44 -4.27 44.56 4.60
C THR A 44 -4.04 43.24 3.88
N PHE A 45 -4.89 42.26 4.19
CA PHE A 45 -4.94 40.92 3.60
C PHE A 45 -4.03 39.87 4.23
N ARG A 46 -4.50 39.17 5.28
CA ARG A 46 -4.37 37.70 5.43
C ARG A 46 -5.57 37.13 6.19
N VAL A 47 -6.70 37.05 5.49
CA VAL A 47 -7.86 36.22 5.86
C VAL A 47 -7.45 34.77 5.63
N THR A 48 -6.88 34.14 6.66
CA THR A 48 -6.89 32.70 7.04
C THR A 48 -5.70 32.47 7.99
N GLY A 49 -5.97 32.08 9.23
CA GLY A 49 -5.00 31.97 10.33
C GLY A 49 -4.01 30.81 10.24
N GLU A 50 -3.50 30.49 9.06
CA GLU A 50 -2.48 29.46 8.87
C GLU A 50 -1.45 29.96 7.86
N GLN A 51 -0.52 30.79 8.31
CA GLN A 51 0.73 30.95 7.60
C GLN A 51 1.54 29.66 7.87
N PRO A 52 1.73 28.75 6.91
CA PRO A 52 2.76 27.73 7.08
C PRO A 52 4.05 28.47 7.41
N ALA A 53 4.62 28.20 8.59
CA ALA A 53 5.81 28.88 9.08
C ALA A 53 6.82 28.98 7.94
N ALA A 54 7.12 30.21 7.52
CA ALA A 54 7.88 30.46 6.31
C ALA A 54 9.19 29.66 6.36
N GLY A 55 9.29 28.60 5.53
CA GLY A 55 10.44 27.69 5.44
C GLY A 55 10.23 26.25 5.94
N LEU A 56 9.09 25.89 6.56
CA LEU A 56 8.78 24.47 6.85
C LEU A 56 8.76 23.61 5.58
N GLY A 57 8.23 24.16 4.48
CA GLY A 57 8.24 23.50 3.17
C GLY A 57 9.66 23.32 2.61
N ALA A 58 10.60 24.21 2.94
CA ALA A 58 12.00 24.07 2.53
C ALA A 58 12.68 22.95 3.35
N ALA A 59 12.50 22.93 4.67
CA ALA A 59 13.01 21.87 5.53
C ALA A 59 12.47 20.49 5.11
N ARG A 60 11.18 20.37 4.76
CA ARG A 60 10.61 19.12 4.23
C ARG A 60 11.29 18.66 2.95
N ARG A 61 11.55 19.56 2.00
CA ARG A 61 12.25 19.23 0.75
C ARG A 61 13.68 18.78 1.03
N GLU A 62 14.41 19.52 1.85
CA GLU A 62 15.78 19.18 2.23
C GLU A 62 15.87 17.83 2.95
N ALA A 63 14.94 17.52 3.86
CA ALA A 63 14.85 16.23 4.52
C ALA A 63 14.65 15.07 3.51
N VAL A 64 13.76 15.26 2.52
CA VAL A 64 13.52 14.27 1.45
C VAL A 64 14.75 14.11 0.55
N ASP A 65 15.43 15.20 0.21
CA ASP A 65 16.64 15.17 -0.62
C ASP A 65 17.77 14.40 0.08
N ARG A 66 18.01 14.69 1.37
CA ARG A 66 19.00 13.98 2.22
C ARG A 66 18.67 12.49 2.37
N LEU A 67 17.40 12.15 2.59
CA LEU A 67 16.94 10.76 2.58
C LEU A 67 17.23 10.09 1.23
N GLY A 68 17.04 10.81 0.13
CA GLY A 68 17.32 10.30 -1.19
C GLY A 68 18.81 10.09 -1.47
N GLU A 69 19.67 10.96 -0.97
CA GLU A 69 21.12 10.80 -1.02
C GLU A 69 21.60 9.61 -0.20
N GLU A 70 21.02 9.37 0.98
CA GLU A 70 21.32 8.17 1.77
C GLU A 70 20.89 6.90 1.02
N ALA A 71 19.68 6.87 0.45
CA ALA A 71 19.20 5.75 -0.34
C ALA A 71 20.09 5.45 -1.54
N ARG A 72 20.54 6.48 -2.27
CA ARG A 72 21.50 6.33 -3.37
C ARG A 72 22.85 5.78 -2.91
N ARG A 73 23.34 6.21 -1.74
CA ARG A 73 24.58 5.68 -1.15
C ARG A 73 24.47 4.18 -0.82
N LYS A 74 23.27 3.71 -0.46
CA LYS A 74 22.97 2.28 -0.26
C LYS A 74 22.73 1.50 -1.57
N GLY A 75 22.79 2.16 -2.72
CA GLY A 75 22.55 1.55 -4.03
C GLY A 75 21.06 1.39 -4.38
N ALA A 76 20.16 2.03 -3.64
CA ALA A 76 18.73 1.95 -3.90
C ALA A 76 18.31 2.85 -5.06
N ASN A 77 17.27 2.43 -5.78
CA ASN A 77 16.63 3.23 -6.82
C ASN A 77 15.27 3.80 -6.38
N THR A 78 14.73 3.31 -5.26
CA THR A 78 13.40 3.64 -4.75
C THR A 78 13.41 3.66 -3.23
N VAL A 79 12.60 4.54 -2.63
CA VAL A 79 12.24 4.50 -1.20
C VAL A 79 10.74 4.30 -1.06
N VAL A 80 10.34 3.33 -0.25
CA VAL A 80 8.94 3.01 0.06
C VAL A 80 8.63 3.29 1.53
N GLY A 81 7.34 3.36 1.85
CA GLY A 81 6.88 3.57 3.22
C GLY A 81 7.34 4.90 3.82
N MET A 82 7.62 5.90 2.98
CA MET A 82 8.17 7.17 3.44
C MET A 82 7.20 7.91 4.38
N ARG A 83 7.71 8.43 5.49
CA ARG A 83 6.96 9.22 6.48
C ARG A 83 7.78 10.43 6.91
N PHE A 84 7.09 11.40 7.50
CA PHE A 84 7.70 12.51 8.21
C PHE A 84 7.48 12.37 9.71
N ASP A 85 8.49 12.73 10.48
CA ASP A 85 8.41 13.04 11.90
C ASP A 85 8.89 14.47 12.14
N THR A 86 8.41 15.11 13.21
CA THR A 86 8.79 16.47 13.57
C THR A 86 9.06 16.58 15.05
N ALA A 87 10.21 17.15 15.41
CA ALA A 87 10.59 17.39 16.80
C ALA A 87 10.94 18.87 17.01
N ALA A 88 10.54 19.45 18.14
CA ALA A 88 10.98 20.79 18.50
C ALA A 88 12.41 20.72 19.04
N VAL A 89 13.33 21.50 18.45
CA VAL A 89 14.75 21.51 18.83
C VAL A 89 15.21 22.95 18.99
N GLY A 90 15.49 23.36 20.23
CA GLY A 90 16.22 24.59 20.54
C GLY A 90 15.71 25.88 19.86
N GLY A 91 14.40 26.14 19.89
CA GLY A 91 13.81 27.33 19.24
C GLY A 91 13.57 27.16 17.74
N GLY A 92 13.66 25.94 17.22
CA GLY A 92 13.27 25.58 15.85
C GLY A 92 12.48 24.28 15.79
N LEU A 93 12.14 23.86 14.58
CA LEU A 93 11.47 22.60 14.29
C LEU A 93 12.38 21.73 13.41
N GLU A 94 12.78 20.58 13.92
CA GLU A 94 13.38 19.52 13.11
C GLU A 94 12.29 18.79 12.34
N VAL A 95 12.54 18.56 11.06
CA VAL A 95 11.76 17.69 10.18
C VAL A 95 12.64 16.51 9.81
N CYS A 96 12.22 15.31 10.18
CA CYS A 96 12.85 14.05 9.80
C CYS A 96 11.99 13.33 8.76
N ALA A 97 12.58 12.94 7.63
CA ALA A 97 12.01 12.03 6.67
C ALA A 97 12.65 10.66 6.87
N TYR A 98 11.86 9.59 6.89
CA TYR A 98 12.37 8.22 6.98
C TYR A 98 11.58 7.27 6.09
N GLY A 99 12.19 6.15 5.74
CA GLY A 99 11.55 5.10 4.93
C GLY A 99 12.47 3.92 4.71
N THR A 100 12.09 3.04 3.78
CA THR A 100 12.86 1.84 3.43
C THR A 100 13.43 1.96 2.03
N ALA A 101 14.76 1.88 1.92
CA ALA A 101 15.47 1.88 0.66
C ALA A 101 15.37 0.50 -0.01
N VAL A 102 14.96 0.48 -1.27
CA VAL A 102 14.74 -0.75 -2.04
C VAL A 102 15.25 -0.62 -3.47
N TRP A 103 15.52 -1.77 -4.09
CA TRP A 103 15.67 -1.88 -5.54
C TRP A 103 14.36 -2.41 -6.13
N ALA A 104 13.68 -1.58 -6.91
CA ALA A 104 12.43 -1.96 -7.58
C ALA A 104 12.62 -1.98 -9.10
N GLU A 105 12.00 -2.95 -9.76
CA GLU A 105 12.01 -3.10 -11.22
C GLU A 105 10.58 -3.12 -11.75
N PRO A 106 10.32 -2.65 -12.99
CA PRO A 106 8.98 -2.76 -13.58
C PRO A 106 8.51 -4.22 -13.59
N ALA A 107 7.32 -4.46 -13.05
CA ALA A 107 6.69 -5.78 -13.08
C ALA A 107 6.42 -6.14 -14.55
N GLN A 108 6.91 -7.30 -14.99
CA GLN A 108 6.57 -7.78 -16.33
C GLN A 108 5.07 -8.04 -16.37
N ALA A 109 4.36 -7.41 -17.33
CA ALA A 109 2.98 -7.74 -17.58
C ALA A 109 2.91 -9.22 -18.00
N GLN A 110 2.47 -10.11 -17.11
CA GLN A 110 2.00 -11.41 -17.56
C GLN A 110 0.88 -11.15 -18.57
N PRO A 111 0.95 -11.67 -19.80
CA PRO A 111 -0.20 -11.71 -20.68
C PRO A 111 -1.33 -12.36 -19.88
N ARG A 112 -2.47 -11.68 -19.75
CA ARG A 112 -3.70 -12.27 -19.21
C ARG A 112 -4.27 -13.27 -20.24
N ASP A 113 -3.45 -14.21 -20.70
CA ASP A 113 -3.83 -15.29 -21.60
C ASP A 113 -3.86 -16.61 -20.83
N GLN A 114 -4.69 -16.64 -19.79
CA GLN A 114 -5.37 -17.88 -19.42
C GLN A 114 -6.82 -17.49 -19.14
N ALA A 115 -7.59 -17.40 -20.24
CA ALA A 115 -9.03 -17.59 -20.14
C ALA A 115 -9.27 -18.84 -19.27
N PRO A 116 -10.22 -18.83 -18.32
CA PRO A 116 -10.60 -20.05 -17.65
C PRO A 116 -10.92 -21.05 -18.77
N GLN A 117 -10.11 -22.11 -18.87
CA GLN A 117 -10.44 -23.24 -19.73
C GLN A 117 -11.86 -23.59 -19.34
N LYS A 118 -12.82 -23.33 -20.24
CA LYS A 118 -14.16 -23.88 -20.14
C LYS A 118 -13.89 -25.37 -19.97
N GLN A 119 -14.01 -25.87 -18.75
CA GLN A 119 -14.02 -27.31 -18.48
C GLN A 119 -15.06 -27.85 -19.46
N GLN A 120 -14.58 -28.54 -20.48
CA GLN A 120 -15.46 -29.29 -21.36
C GLN A 120 -16.23 -30.21 -20.42
N PRO A 121 -17.57 -30.18 -20.40
CA PRO A 121 -18.30 -31.19 -19.66
C PRO A 121 -17.85 -32.53 -20.24
N HIS A 122 -17.19 -33.34 -19.42
CA HIS A 122 -16.91 -34.72 -19.78
C HIS A 122 -18.22 -35.33 -20.27
N PRO A 123 -18.24 -36.02 -21.43
CA PRO A 123 -19.41 -36.80 -21.78
C PRO A 123 -19.64 -37.78 -20.63
N GLN A 124 -20.75 -37.60 -19.93
CA GLN A 124 -21.23 -38.58 -18.96
C GLN A 124 -21.28 -39.90 -19.70
N GLN A 125 -20.35 -40.81 -19.38
CA GLN A 125 -20.54 -42.21 -19.71
C GLN A 125 -21.84 -42.58 -19.04
N GLN A 126 -22.88 -42.76 -19.87
CA GLN A 126 -24.13 -43.34 -19.45
C GLN A 126 -23.79 -44.74 -18.95
N THR A 127 -23.59 -44.87 -17.64
CA THR A 127 -23.68 -46.16 -16.96
C THR A 127 -25.10 -46.64 -17.18
N GLN A 128 -25.28 -47.47 -18.21
CA GLN A 128 -26.50 -48.23 -18.40
C GLN A 128 -26.79 -48.96 -17.08
N PRO A 129 -27.98 -48.82 -16.50
CA PRO A 129 -28.35 -49.63 -15.35
C PRO A 129 -28.29 -51.12 -15.78
N PRO A 130 -27.84 -52.02 -14.90
CA PRO A 130 -27.78 -53.44 -15.22
C PRO A 130 -29.18 -53.94 -15.61
N PRO A 131 -29.28 -54.93 -16.53
CA PRO A 131 -30.55 -55.47 -16.95
C PRO A 131 -31.32 -55.99 -15.74
N TYR A 132 -32.59 -55.60 -15.67
CA TYR A 132 -33.53 -55.97 -14.61
C TYR A 132 -33.68 -57.50 -14.64
N GLY A 133 -33.02 -58.19 -13.71
CA GLY A 133 -33.32 -59.59 -13.41
C GLY A 133 -34.65 -59.64 -12.66
N ASP A 134 -35.45 -60.67 -12.94
CA ASP A 134 -36.73 -60.90 -12.27
C ASP A 134 -36.60 -60.82 -10.74
N PRO A 135 -37.55 -60.19 -10.03
CA PRO A 135 -37.49 -60.06 -8.59
C PRO A 135 -37.54 -61.44 -7.92
N GLN A 136 -36.49 -61.79 -7.18
CA GLN A 136 -36.52 -62.92 -6.24
C GLN A 136 -37.58 -62.66 -5.16
N PRO A 137 -38.49 -63.61 -4.90
CA PRO A 137 -39.51 -63.46 -3.86
C PRO A 137 -38.86 -63.58 -2.48
N GLY A 138 -38.75 -62.46 -1.74
CA GLY A 138 -38.40 -62.51 -0.31
C GLY A 138 -37.64 -61.34 0.30
N GLY A 139 -37.22 -60.33 -0.46
CA GLY A 139 -36.51 -59.17 0.09
C GLY A 139 -37.43 -57.95 0.36
N PRO A 140 -37.29 -57.23 1.48
CA PRO A 140 -38.07 -56.01 1.72
C PRO A 140 -37.65 -54.89 0.74
N PRO A 141 -38.57 -54.03 0.29
CA PRO A 141 -38.30 -53.05 -0.76
C PRO A 141 -37.42 -51.90 -0.23
N MET A 142 -36.32 -51.62 -0.91
CA MET A 142 -35.58 -50.37 -0.73
C MET A 142 -36.36 -49.22 -1.38
N VAL A 143 -37.09 -48.45 -0.57
CA VAL A 143 -37.68 -47.17 -0.98
C VAL A 143 -36.74 -46.04 -0.59
N ALA A 144 -36.43 -45.21 -1.57
CA ALA A 144 -35.63 -44.00 -1.52
C ALA A 144 -35.96 -43.08 -0.32
N ARG A 145 -34.93 -42.55 0.35
CA ARG A 145 -35.02 -41.31 1.13
C ARG A 145 -33.66 -40.58 1.23
N ASN A 146 -33.29 -39.87 0.16
CA ASN A 146 -32.29 -38.79 0.25
C ASN A 146 -33.02 -37.44 0.30
N LEU A 147 -33.65 -37.13 1.43
CA LEU A 147 -34.21 -35.80 1.71
C LEU A 147 -34.07 -35.51 3.21
N THR A 148 -32.94 -34.91 3.60
CA THR A 148 -32.88 -34.08 4.81
C THR A 148 -32.20 -32.78 4.45
N MET A 149 -33.05 -31.80 4.15
CA MET A 149 -32.75 -30.38 4.09
C MET A 149 -32.47 -29.91 5.52
N GLY A 150 -31.24 -29.46 5.80
CA GLY A 150 -30.81 -28.99 7.12
C GLY A 150 -30.79 -27.46 7.19
N LEU A 151 -31.95 -26.82 7.16
CA LEU A 151 -32.12 -25.46 7.67
C LEU A 151 -32.19 -25.55 9.19
N HIS A 152 -31.18 -25.03 9.91
CA HIS A 152 -31.33 -24.67 11.32
C HIS A 152 -30.70 -23.30 11.54
N ASP A 153 -31.56 -22.30 11.46
CA ASP A 153 -31.43 -20.99 12.11
C ASP A 153 -31.69 -21.17 13.62
N ARG A 154 -30.88 -20.57 14.50
CA ARG A 154 -31.30 -20.17 15.85
C ARG A 154 -30.51 -18.95 16.37
N PRO A 155 -31.21 -17.99 17.00
CA PRO A 155 -30.63 -16.82 17.66
C PRO A 155 -30.33 -17.09 19.14
N ARG A 156 -29.33 -16.39 19.68
CA ARG A 156 -29.42 -15.50 20.85
C ARG A 156 -28.08 -14.79 21.07
#